data_AF-A0A2N3CQF9-F1
#
_entry.id   AF-A0A2N3CQF9-F1
#
_cell.length_a   1.000
_cell.length_b   1.000
_cell.length_c   1.000
_cell.angle_alpha   90.00
_cell.angle_beta   90.00
_cell.angle_gamma   90.00
#
_symmetry.space_group_name_H-M   'P 1'
#
loop_
_entity.id
_entity.type
_entity.pdbx_description
1 polymer ?
#
loop_
_entity_poly.entity_id
_entity_poly.type
_entity_poly.pdbx_seq_one_letter_code
_entity_poly.pdbx_strand_id
1 'polypeptide(L)'
;IRTATMQAMKILGGQFVFGRTIDEALKRAAPERTAGITHSFDMLGEAAMTFADAEKYRQAYDAALTRLTREAGAGITGSPGISVKLSALYPKYSFLHAEAATAAMVPMIKALALRARDADIHFTIDAEEAERLELSLDIIEALVADDELFARPDGSRWNGFGLAIQAYQKRGVAVCDWAGKLARRHGRRLFVRLVKGAYWDSEIKLSQVGGHGDYPVFTRKVATDVSYLACAARLFEHADVLHSAFATHNAYTIAAIKALASSSEAVGQRKIFEFQRLHGMGEEVYAALRRIEGDNPTPVRIYAPVGGHKELLAYLVRRLLENGANTSFVNRMGDADIPAEELVGDPVAELAALSPRRNPAIPLPKDIFGRRLNSAGIDLSDPTVLGPLQAQLASLDGVLWRDEPTFPAAIPGETAPITMPHDLASVVGTRRDATAEEVEAAFTRAAAIQPGWDALGGEARALLLEEAADLFEAHTAEFLSLCQREAGKTLMDAVLELREAVDFLRYYAAEARRQFSEPTILPGPTGEENTIALHGRGVFATISPWNFPL
;
A
#
# COMPACT_ATOMS: atom_id res chain seq x y z
N ILE A 1 8.24 -34.84 -14.95
CA ILE A 1 8.12 -33.66 -14.06
C ILE A 1 8.16 -32.34 -14.84
N ARG A 2 9.28 -31.90 -15.45
CA ARG A 2 9.34 -30.63 -16.22
C ARG A 2 8.24 -30.47 -17.30
N THR A 3 7.95 -31.53 -18.05
CA THR A 3 6.86 -31.52 -19.06
C THR A 3 5.48 -31.34 -18.43
N ALA A 4 5.22 -31.96 -17.28
CA ALA A 4 3.96 -31.81 -16.55
C ALA A 4 3.82 -30.39 -15.98
N THR A 5 4.90 -29.81 -15.44
CA THR A 5 4.94 -28.41 -14.98
C THR A 5 4.67 -27.44 -16.14
N MET A 6 5.27 -27.64 -17.30
CA MET A 6 5.02 -26.81 -18.49
C MET A 6 3.58 -26.94 -19.00
N GLN A 7 3.01 -28.15 -18.98
CA GLN A 7 1.62 -28.39 -19.35
C GLN A 7 0.67 -27.67 -18.37
N ALA A 8 0.93 -27.76 -17.06
CA ALA A 8 0.17 -27.07 -16.02
C ALA A 8 0.28 -25.54 -16.18
N MET A 9 1.47 -25.00 -16.44
CA MET A 9 1.66 -23.57 -16.73
C MET A 9 0.94 -23.12 -17.99
N LYS A 10 0.84 -23.97 -19.03
CA LYS A 10 0.08 -23.67 -20.24
C LYS A 10 -1.43 -23.68 -19.99
N ILE A 11 -1.92 -24.59 -19.16
CA ILE A 11 -3.34 -24.65 -18.74
C ILE A 11 -3.69 -23.42 -17.90
N LEU A 12 -2.89 -23.13 -16.86
CA LEU A 12 -3.06 -21.95 -16.02
C LEU A 12 -2.93 -20.65 -16.83
N GLY A 13 -1.95 -20.59 -17.74
CA GLY A 13 -1.78 -19.44 -18.62
C GLY A 13 -2.97 -19.25 -19.56
N GLY A 14 -3.60 -20.31 -20.06
CA GLY A 14 -4.81 -20.22 -20.88
C GLY A 14 -6.05 -19.77 -20.11
N GLN A 15 -6.13 -20.02 -18.81
CA GLN A 15 -7.26 -19.60 -17.95
C GLN A 15 -7.14 -18.15 -17.46
N PHE A 16 -5.91 -17.67 -17.22
CA PHE A 16 -5.68 -16.33 -16.66
C PHE A 16 -5.16 -15.30 -17.68
N VAL A 17 -4.70 -15.74 -18.85
CA VAL A 17 -4.36 -14.85 -19.99
C VAL A 17 -5.44 -14.92 -21.04
N PHE A 18 -6.00 -13.75 -21.34
CA PHE A 18 -6.96 -13.65 -22.41
C PHE A 18 -6.30 -13.75 -23.78
N GLY A 19 -5.14 -13.11 -24.00
CA GLY A 19 -4.33 -13.28 -25.22
C GLY A 19 -2.90 -12.79 -25.05
N ARG A 20 -1.96 -13.21 -25.91
CA ARG A 20 -0.56 -12.73 -25.83
C ARG A 20 -0.37 -11.36 -26.45
N THR A 21 -1.24 -11.02 -27.40
CA THR A 21 -1.30 -9.73 -28.09
C THR A 21 -2.73 -9.25 -28.14
N ILE A 22 -2.93 -7.95 -28.37
CA ILE A 22 -4.26 -7.35 -28.46
C ILE A 22 -5.09 -7.96 -29.61
N ASP A 23 -4.46 -8.37 -30.71
CA ASP A 23 -5.15 -9.04 -31.82
C ASP A 23 -5.64 -10.44 -31.45
N GLU A 24 -4.82 -11.22 -30.75
CA GLU A 24 -5.22 -12.54 -30.24
C GLU A 24 -6.38 -12.40 -29.24
N ALA A 25 -6.28 -11.42 -28.34
CA ALA A 25 -7.31 -11.09 -27.38
C ALA A 25 -8.63 -10.73 -28.08
N LEU A 26 -8.64 -9.80 -29.03
CA LEU A 26 -9.85 -9.41 -29.75
C LEU A 26 -10.48 -10.57 -30.54
N LYS A 27 -9.66 -11.45 -31.14
CA LYS A 27 -10.16 -12.65 -31.82
C LYS A 27 -10.89 -13.58 -30.84
N ARG A 28 -10.37 -13.74 -29.62
CA ARG A 28 -10.99 -14.57 -28.57
C ARG A 28 -12.22 -13.89 -27.96
N ALA A 29 -12.28 -12.56 -27.93
CA ALA A 29 -13.45 -11.79 -27.48
C ALA A 29 -14.64 -11.84 -28.45
N ALA A 30 -14.43 -12.16 -29.73
CA ALA A 30 -15.48 -12.06 -30.75
C ALA A 30 -16.79 -12.81 -30.43
N PRO A 31 -16.78 -14.05 -29.90
CA PRO A 31 -18.00 -14.75 -29.51
C PRO A 31 -18.72 -14.06 -28.33
N GLU A 32 -17.98 -13.63 -27.31
CA GLU A 32 -18.53 -12.94 -26.14
C GLU A 32 -19.15 -11.58 -26.53
N ARG A 33 -18.47 -10.84 -27.43
CA ARG A 33 -18.97 -9.57 -27.98
C ARG A 33 -20.23 -9.77 -28.82
N THR A 34 -20.31 -10.84 -29.58
CA THR A 34 -21.54 -11.20 -30.33
C THR A 34 -22.70 -11.48 -29.37
N ALA A 35 -22.41 -12.02 -28.17
CA ALA A 35 -23.40 -12.20 -27.10
C ALA A 35 -23.72 -10.91 -26.31
N GLY A 36 -23.15 -9.76 -26.68
CA GLY A 36 -23.37 -8.47 -26.02
C GLY A 36 -22.52 -8.23 -24.76
N ILE A 37 -21.48 -9.02 -24.54
CA ILE A 37 -20.52 -8.83 -23.44
C ILE A 37 -19.35 -7.96 -23.94
N THR A 38 -18.95 -6.96 -23.17
CA THR A 38 -17.85 -6.06 -23.54
C THR A 38 -16.56 -6.37 -22.80
N HIS A 39 -15.46 -5.73 -23.19
CA HIS A 39 -14.13 -5.99 -22.61
C HIS A 39 -13.43 -4.71 -22.16
N SER A 40 -12.57 -4.86 -21.15
CA SER A 40 -11.54 -3.89 -20.77
C SER A 40 -10.20 -4.61 -20.81
N PHE A 41 -9.31 -4.23 -21.72
CA PHE A 41 -8.02 -4.91 -21.87
C PHE A 41 -6.99 -4.35 -20.90
N ASP A 42 -6.33 -5.24 -20.16
CA ASP A 42 -5.21 -4.94 -19.26
C ASP A 42 -3.92 -5.42 -19.91
N MET A 43 -3.02 -4.51 -20.25
CA MET A 43 -1.81 -4.85 -21.01
C MET A 43 -0.69 -5.48 -20.17
N LEU A 44 -0.99 -5.92 -18.94
CA LEU A 44 -0.10 -6.62 -18.00
C LEU A 44 1.24 -5.91 -17.69
N GLY A 45 1.36 -4.64 -18.08
CA GLY A 45 2.49 -3.80 -17.69
C GLY A 45 2.27 -3.23 -16.30
N GLU A 46 3.23 -3.45 -15.41
CA GLU A 46 3.27 -2.90 -14.06
C GLU A 46 4.73 -2.79 -13.59
N ALA A 47 4.98 -1.91 -12.62
CA ALA A 47 6.27 -1.73 -11.96
C ALA A 47 7.46 -1.64 -12.94
N ALA A 48 7.45 -0.62 -13.80
CA ALA A 48 8.60 -0.32 -14.64
C ALA A 48 9.84 -0.08 -13.76
N MET A 49 10.91 -0.84 -13.98
CA MET A 49 12.15 -0.70 -13.19
C MET A 49 13.12 0.30 -13.83
N THR A 50 12.96 0.54 -15.13
CA THR A 50 13.78 1.45 -15.92
C THR A 50 12.93 2.33 -16.83
N PHE A 51 13.51 3.43 -17.33
CA PHE A 51 12.85 4.25 -18.36
C PHE A 51 12.60 3.48 -19.66
N ALA A 52 13.44 2.49 -19.99
CA ALA A 52 13.24 1.63 -21.15
C ALA A 52 12.04 0.69 -20.95
N ASP A 53 11.83 0.16 -19.74
CA ASP A 53 10.63 -0.61 -19.41
C ASP A 53 9.38 0.27 -19.55
N ALA A 54 9.42 1.48 -19.01
CA ALA A 54 8.32 2.43 -19.09
C ALA A 54 7.96 2.76 -20.55
N GLU A 55 8.96 3.01 -21.40
CA GLU A 55 8.74 3.25 -22.82
C GLU A 55 8.18 2.02 -23.55
N LYS A 56 8.66 0.81 -23.23
CA LYS A 56 8.11 -0.45 -23.75
C LYS A 56 6.62 -0.58 -23.40
N TYR A 57 6.23 -0.31 -22.15
CA TYR A 57 4.84 -0.38 -21.73
C TYR A 57 3.98 0.71 -22.37
N ARG A 58 4.49 1.94 -22.47
CA ARG A 58 3.82 3.04 -23.19
C ARG A 58 3.52 2.66 -24.64
N GLN A 59 4.50 2.07 -25.35
CA GLN A 59 4.32 1.58 -26.71
C GLN A 59 3.29 0.44 -26.80
N ALA A 60 3.23 -0.45 -25.80
CA ALA A 60 2.23 -1.51 -25.74
C ALA A 60 0.81 -0.95 -25.58
N TYR A 61 0.61 0.05 -24.71
CA TYR A 61 -0.66 0.76 -24.59
C TYR A 61 -1.03 1.49 -25.89
N ASP A 62 -0.05 2.14 -26.53
CA ASP A 62 -0.24 2.84 -27.80
C ASP A 62 -0.66 1.88 -28.93
N ALA A 63 0.01 0.73 -29.06
CA ALA A 63 -0.36 -0.31 -30.01
C ALA A 63 -1.77 -0.88 -29.73
N ALA A 64 -2.10 -1.12 -28.46
CA ALA A 64 -3.41 -1.59 -28.06
C ALA A 64 -4.52 -0.59 -28.41
N LEU A 65 -4.33 0.70 -28.08
CA LEU A 65 -5.27 1.76 -28.43
C LEU A 65 -5.47 1.87 -29.94
N THR A 66 -4.40 1.82 -30.73
CA THR A 66 -4.45 1.81 -32.20
C THR A 66 -5.38 0.72 -32.73
N ARG A 67 -5.29 -0.47 -32.13
CA ARG A 67 -6.09 -1.61 -32.54
C ARG A 67 -7.54 -1.48 -32.08
N LEU A 68 -7.77 -0.99 -30.87
CA LEU A 68 -9.09 -0.79 -30.28
C LEU A 68 -9.91 0.29 -31.00
N THR A 69 -9.27 1.31 -31.57
CA THR A 69 -9.98 2.32 -32.40
C THR A 69 -10.75 1.70 -33.56
N ARG A 70 -10.30 0.55 -34.08
CA ARG A 70 -10.97 -0.18 -35.17
C ARG A 70 -12.19 -0.98 -34.70
N GLU A 71 -12.38 -1.12 -33.39
CA GLU A 71 -13.48 -1.83 -32.74
C GLU A 71 -14.45 -0.86 -32.02
N ALA A 72 -14.23 0.44 -32.22
CA ALA A 72 -15.06 1.52 -31.68
C ALA A 72 -16.43 1.61 -32.41
N GLY A 73 -17.27 2.55 -31.97
CA GLY A 73 -18.53 2.91 -32.63
C GLY A 73 -19.80 2.55 -31.86
N ALA A 74 -19.67 1.89 -30.69
CA ALA A 74 -20.80 1.58 -29.80
C ALA A 74 -20.74 2.40 -28.49
N GLY A 75 -19.94 3.47 -28.47
CA GLY A 75 -19.68 4.33 -27.31
C GLY A 75 -18.99 3.61 -26.16
N ILE A 76 -18.77 4.32 -25.05
CA ILE A 76 -17.99 3.83 -23.90
C ILE A 76 -18.56 2.54 -23.27
N THR A 77 -19.87 2.30 -23.35
CA THR A 77 -20.52 1.12 -22.77
C THR A 77 -20.50 -0.09 -23.69
N GLY A 78 -20.63 0.12 -25.01
CA GLY A 78 -20.72 -0.96 -26.00
C GLY A 78 -19.38 -1.33 -26.65
N SER A 79 -18.43 -0.39 -26.70
CA SER A 79 -17.10 -0.62 -27.24
C SER A 79 -16.16 -1.21 -26.19
N PRO A 80 -15.14 -2.00 -26.62
CA PRO A 80 -14.07 -2.41 -25.73
C PRO A 80 -13.22 -1.20 -25.34
N GLY A 81 -12.71 -1.19 -24.11
CA GLY A 81 -11.77 -0.16 -23.66
C GLY A 81 -10.52 -0.75 -23.05
N ILE A 82 -9.79 0.07 -22.31
CA ILE A 82 -8.46 -0.26 -21.79
C ILE A 82 -8.31 0.09 -20.32
N SER A 83 -7.47 -0.66 -19.62
CA SER A 83 -7.03 -0.36 -18.25
C SER A 83 -5.53 -0.15 -18.22
N VAL A 84 -5.11 0.90 -17.52
CA VAL A 84 -3.72 1.37 -17.50
C VAL A 84 -3.24 1.45 -16.05
N LYS A 85 -2.07 0.87 -15.78
CA LYS A 85 -1.38 1.00 -14.49
C LYS A 85 -0.35 2.12 -14.58
N LEU A 86 -0.35 2.99 -13.58
CA LEU A 86 0.54 4.15 -13.53
C LEU A 86 2.00 3.72 -13.32
N SER A 87 2.23 2.71 -12.49
CA SER A 87 3.57 2.14 -12.25
C SER A 87 4.25 1.59 -13.50
N ALA A 88 3.49 1.28 -14.56
CA ALA A 88 4.03 0.83 -15.83
C ALA A 88 4.64 1.95 -16.66
N LEU A 89 4.28 3.21 -16.39
CA LEU A 89 4.59 4.35 -17.26
C LEU A 89 5.75 5.21 -16.75
N TYR A 90 6.19 4.99 -15.51
CA TYR A 90 7.32 5.75 -14.96
C TYR A 90 8.03 4.98 -13.85
N PRO A 91 9.36 4.79 -13.92
CA PRO A 91 10.08 3.93 -12.98
C PRO A 91 10.22 4.52 -11.57
N LYS A 92 10.01 5.82 -11.43
CA LYS A 92 10.02 6.53 -10.15
C LYS A 92 8.62 6.99 -9.74
N TYR A 93 7.60 6.18 -10.05
CA TYR A 93 6.24 6.42 -9.58
C TYR A 93 6.13 6.07 -8.08
N SER A 94 6.56 7.01 -7.24
CA SER A 94 6.49 6.96 -5.78
C SER A 94 6.33 8.36 -5.19
N PHE A 95 5.81 8.43 -3.95
CA PHE A 95 5.63 9.69 -3.22
C PHE A 95 6.94 10.48 -3.05
N LEU A 96 8.09 9.78 -2.94
CA LEU A 96 9.42 10.40 -2.85
C LEU A 96 9.81 11.19 -4.12
N HIS A 97 9.16 10.93 -5.25
CA HIS A 97 9.41 11.60 -6.52
C HIS A 97 8.11 12.17 -7.11
N ALA A 98 7.14 12.53 -6.26
CA ALA A 98 5.79 12.94 -6.66
C ALA A 98 5.77 14.03 -7.75
N GLU A 99 6.57 15.08 -7.60
CA GLU A 99 6.66 16.17 -8.57
C GLU A 99 7.18 15.69 -9.93
N ALA A 100 8.32 15.00 -9.94
CA ALA A 100 8.95 14.50 -11.15
C ALA A 100 8.08 13.44 -11.86
N ALA A 101 7.43 12.55 -11.09
CA ALA A 101 6.49 11.58 -11.60
C ALA A 101 5.27 12.26 -12.23
N THR A 102 4.66 13.24 -11.56
CA THR A 102 3.51 13.99 -12.08
C THR A 102 3.87 14.71 -13.38
N ALA A 103 5.00 15.44 -13.39
CA ALA A 103 5.46 16.18 -14.57
C ALA A 103 5.72 15.28 -15.78
N ALA A 104 6.24 14.06 -15.56
CA ALA A 104 6.50 13.11 -16.64
C ALA A 104 5.25 12.36 -17.10
N MET A 105 4.38 11.96 -16.17
CA MET A 105 3.28 11.04 -16.43
C MET A 105 2.04 11.74 -16.96
N VAL A 106 1.71 12.95 -16.50
CA VAL A 106 0.50 13.67 -16.94
C VAL A 106 0.47 13.85 -18.46
N PRO A 107 1.53 14.36 -19.14
CA PRO A 107 1.53 14.48 -20.60
C PRO A 107 1.44 13.12 -21.30
N MET A 108 2.09 12.09 -20.76
CA MET A 108 2.11 10.74 -21.32
C MET A 108 0.72 10.09 -21.27
N ILE A 109 0.05 10.17 -20.13
CA ILE A 109 -1.29 9.62 -19.93
C ILE A 109 -2.31 10.40 -20.74
N LYS A 110 -2.20 11.74 -20.77
CA LYS A 110 -3.02 12.60 -21.64
C LYS A 110 -2.92 12.12 -23.09
N ALA A 111 -1.71 11.90 -23.61
CA ALA A 111 -1.53 11.44 -24.99
C ALA A 111 -2.23 10.10 -25.27
N LEU A 112 -2.16 9.13 -24.35
CA LEU A 112 -2.89 7.86 -24.48
C LEU A 112 -4.41 8.05 -24.38
N ALA A 113 -4.87 8.85 -23.43
CA ALA A 113 -6.28 9.09 -23.17
C ALA A 113 -6.96 9.90 -24.30
N LEU A 114 -6.27 10.84 -24.96
CA LEU A 114 -6.77 11.53 -26.17
C LEU A 114 -7.15 10.54 -27.29
N ARG A 115 -6.40 9.44 -27.42
CA ARG A 115 -6.71 8.40 -28.42
C ARG A 115 -7.93 7.59 -28.03
N ALA A 116 -8.09 7.29 -26.75
CA ALA A 116 -9.29 6.65 -26.23
C ALA A 116 -10.53 7.57 -26.37
N ARG A 117 -10.36 8.88 -26.16
CA ARG A 117 -11.34 9.94 -26.37
C ARG A 117 -11.83 9.99 -27.81
N ASP A 118 -10.90 10.04 -28.77
CA ASP A 118 -11.23 10.11 -30.19
C ASP A 118 -11.95 8.85 -30.67
N ALA A 119 -11.61 7.70 -30.08
CA ALA A 119 -12.27 6.42 -30.31
C ALA A 119 -13.58 6.24 -29.52
N ASP A 120 -13.92 7.14 -28.59
CA ASP A 120 -15.06 7.04 -27.67
C ASP A 120 -15.12 5.72 -26.87
N ILE A 121 -13.97 5.26 -26.40
CA ILE A 121 -13.85 4.06 -25.56
C ILE A 121 -13.52 4.46 -24.13
N HIS A 122 -13.78 3.58 -23.16
CA HIS A 122 -13.37 3.85 -21.78
C HIS A 122 -11.85 3.66 -21.60
N PHE A 123 -11.28 4.49 -20.74
CA PHE A 123 -9.89 4.50 -20.33
C PHE A 123 -9.86 4.57 -18.80
N THR A 124 -9.56 3.46 -18.14
CA THR A 124 -9.56 3.38 -16.67
C THR A 124 -8.15 3.30 -16.14
N ILE A 125 -7.78 4.24 -15.27
CA ILE A 125 -6.56 4.12 -14.46
C ILE A 125 -6.82 3.09 -13.34
N ASP A 126 -6.05 2.02 -13.32
CA ASP A 126 -6.12 1.00 -12.27
C ASP A 126 -5.53 1.52 -10.95
N ALA A 127 -6.07 1.03 -9.84
CA ALA A 127 -5.59 1.33 -8.49
C ALA A 127 -4.59 0.28 -8.02
N GLU A 128 -3.48 0.74 -7.45
CA GLU A 128 -2.32 -0.07 -7.08
C GLU A 128 -2.14 -0.11 -5.55
N GLU A 129 -0.92 -0.05 -5.02
CA GLU A 129 -0.63 -0.04 -3.58
C GLU A 129 -1.15 1.23 -2.87
N ALA A 130 -1.41 1.13 -1.56
CA ALA A 130 -2.01 2.21 -0.77
C ALA A 130 -1.16 3.48 -0.68
N GLU A 131 0.18 3.36 -0.70
CA GLU A 131 1.12 4.49 -0.72
C GLU A 131 1.04 5.32 -2.01
N ARG A 132 0.52 4.73 -3.10
CA ARG A 132 0.38 5.39 -4.41
C ARG A 132 -0.97 6.06 -4.59
N LEU A 133 -1.92 5.86 -3.66
CA LEU A 133 -3.28 6.37 -3.81
C LEU A 133 -3.26 7.88 -4.03
N GLU A 134 -2.64 8.65 -3.13
CA GLU A 134 -2.75 10.11 -3.15
C GLU A 134 -2.04 10.72 -4.36
N LEU A 135 -0.84 10.25 -4.70
CA LEU A 135 -0.15 10.64 -5.93
C LEU A 135 -0.97 10.31 -7.19
N SER A 136 -1.69 9.18 -7.20
CA SER A 136 -2.60 8.87 -8.31
C SER A 136 -3.76 9.86 -8.41
N LEU A 137 -4.29 10.33 -7.27
CA LEU A 137 -5.38 11.31 -7.24
C LEU A 137 -4.91 12.65 -7.80
N ASP A 138 -3.70 13.10 -7.49
CA ASP A 138 -3.12 14.33 -8.04
C ASP A 138 -2.97 14.26 -9.57
N ILE A 139 -2.45 13.15 -10.08
CA ILE A 139 -2.32 12.90 -11.52
C ILE A 139 -3.70 12.87 -12.20
N ILE A 140 -4.67 12.19 -11.59
CA ILE A 140 -6.05 12.12 -12.10
C ILE A 140 -6.70 13.49 -12.09
N GLU A 141 -6.55 14.28 -11.03
CA GLU A 141 -7.11 15.64 -10.93
C GLU A 141 -6.53 16.55 -12.02
N ALA A 142 -5.21 16.52 -12.23
CA ALA A 142 -4.56 17.27 -13.30
C ALA A 142 -5.12 16.91 -14.69
N LEU A 143 -5.39 15.63 -14.95
CA LEU A 143 -6.00 15.17 -16.20
C LEU A 143 -7.48 15.56 -16.32
N VAL A 144 -8.25 15.46 -15.24
CA VAL A 144 -9.68 15.80 -15.21
C VAL A 144 -9.90 17.31 -15.40
N ALA A 145 -8.97 18.13 -14.91
CA ALA A 145 -8.98 19.57 -15.08
C ALA A 145 -8.75 20.02 -16.54
N ASP A 146 -8.14 19.18 -17.38
CA ASP A 146 -7.81 19.52 -18.77
C ASP A 146 -9.04 19.42 -19.70
N ASP A 147 -9.54 20.57 -20.18
CA ASP A 147 -10.69 20.63 -21.08
C ASP A 147 -10.49 19.92 -22.42
N GLU A 148 -9.27 19.93 -22.95
CA GLU A 148 -8.95 19.29 -24.21
C GLU A 148 -9.23 17.78 -24.11
N LEU A 149 -8.93 17.18 -22.96
CA LEU A 149 -9.08 15.74 -22.75
C LEU A 149 -10.53 15.26 -22.88
N PHE A 150 -11.52 16.13 -22.63
CA PHE A 150 -12.94 15.76 -22.63
C PHE A 150 -13.71 16.29 -23.84
N ALA A 151 -13.09 17.11 -24.70
CA ALA A 151 -13.70 17.59 -25.93
C ALA A 151 -13.35 16.67 -27.11
N ARG A 152 -14.36 16.07 -27.75
CA ARG A 152 -14.17 15.24 -28.94
C ARG A 152 -14.12 16.08 -30.21
N PRO A 153 -13.47 15.59 -31.29
CA PRO A 153 -13.38 16.32 -32.56
C PRO A 153 -14.73 16.68 -33.20
N ASP A 154 -15.80 15.93 -32.88
CA ASP A 154 -17.16 16.16 -33.36
C ASP A 154 -17.96 17.18 -32.53
N GLY A 155 -17.32 17.80 -31.52
CA GLY A 155 -17.95 18.76 -30.60
C GLY A 155 -18.69 18.12 -29.43
N SER A 156 -18.76 16.78 -29.36
CA SER A 156 -19.35 16.08 -28.22
C SER A 156 -18.37 15.98 -27.04
N ARG A 157 -18.87 15.56 -25.88
CA ARG A 157 -18.07 15.36 -24.66
C ARG A 157 -17.74 13.89 -24.49
N TRP A 158 -16.48 13.57 -24.24
CA TRP A 158 -16.06 12.22 -23.89
C TRP A 158 -16.30 11.95 -22.41
N ASN A 159 -16.88 10.79 -22.11
CA ASN A 159 -17.21 10.36 -20.74
C ASN A 159 -16.50 9.05 -20.36
N GLY A 160 -15.46 8.67 -21.12
CA GLY A 160 -14.77 7.39 -20.97
C GLY A 160 -13.58 7.43 -20.02
N PHE A 161 -13.09 8.60 -19.61
CA PHE A 161 -12.00 8.71 -18.64
C PHE A 161 -12.46 8.23 -17.27
N GLY A 162 -11.62 7.45 -16.59
CA GLY A 162 -12.02 6.76 -15.39
C GLY A 162 -10.89 6.33 -14.48
N LEU A 163 -11.29 5.84 -13.31
CA LEU A 163 -10.40 5.35 -12.27
C LEU A 163 -11.00 4.14 -11.57
N ALA A 164 -10.14 3.31 -10.98
CA ALA A 164 -10.53 2.26 -10.05
C ALA A 164 -10.45 2.76 -8.60
N ILE A 165 -11.37 2.31 -7.75
CA ILE A 165 -11.40 2.57 -6.31
C ILE A 165 -11.45 1.24 -5.58
N GLN A 166 -10.59 1.09 -4.56
CA GLN A 166 -10.45 -0.15 -3.79
C GLN A 166 -11.20 -0.06 -2.46
N ALA A 167 -12.30 -0.79 -2.33
CA ALA A 167 -13.16 -0.78 -1.14
C ALA A 167 -12.51 -1.40 0.11
N TYR A 168 -11.44 -2.17 -0.03
CA TYR A 168 -10.70 -2.71 1.11
C TYR A 168 -9.89 -1.67 1.89
N GLN A 169 -9.68 -0.47 1.32
CA GLN A 169 -8.98 0.62 1.98
C GLN A 169 -9.96 1.37 2.86
N LYS A 170 -9.49 1.81 4.03
CA LYS A 170 -10.28 2.65 4.95
C LYS A 170 -10.69 4.00 4.32
N ARG A 171 -9.94 4.45 3.31
CA ARG A 171 -10.20 5.67 2.52
C ARG A 171 -11.24 5.48 1.40
N GLY A 172 -11.70 4.26 1.12
CA GLY A 172 -12.51 3.93 -0.07
C GLY A 172 -13.74 4.83 -0.28
N VAL A 173 -14.56 5.03 0.77
CA VAL A 173 -15.77 5.87 0.68
C VAL A 173 -15.40 7.34 0.42
N ALA A 174 -14.35 7.85 1.06
CA ALA A 174 -13.89 9.22 0.86
C ALA A 174 -13.38 9.44 -0.58
N VAL A 175 -12.76 8.44 -1.20
CA VAL A 175 -12.33 8.50 -2.61
C VAL A 175 -13.55 8.48 -3.55
N CYS A 176 -14.61 7.73 -3.23
CA CYS A 176 -15.87 7.79 -3.99
C CYS A 176 -16.48 9.20 -3.95
N ASP A 177 -16.52 9.82 -2.77
CA ASP A 177 -16.96 11.21 -2.59
C ASP A 177 -16.08 12.20 -3.37
N TRP A 178 -14.75 12.03 -3.29
CA TRP A 178 -13.79 12.86 -4.01
C TRP A 178 -14.01 12.77 -5.52
N ALA A 179 -14.17 11.58 -6.08
CA ALA A 179 -14.38 11.39 -7.52
C ALA A 179 -15.65 12.09 -8.01
N GLY A 180 -16.75 11.98 -7.26
CA GLY A 180 -18.00 12.67 -7.57
C GLY A 180 -17.89 14.20 -7.48
N LYS A 181 -17.19 14.72 -6.46
CA LYS A 181 -16.94 16.16 -6.30
C LYS A 181 -16.03 16.70 -7.41
N LEU A 182 -14.97 15.98 -7.76
CA LEU A 182 -14.04 16.33 -8.84
C LEU A 182 -14.77 16.38 -10.19
N ALA A 183 -15.59 15.36 -10.49
CA ALA A 183 -16.39 15.31 -11.71
C ALA A 183 -17.32 16.53 -11.83
N ARG A 184 -18.03 16.89 -10.74
CA ARG A 184 -18.89 18.09 -10.71
C ARG A 184 -18.08 19.38 -10.88
N ARG A 185 -16.95 19.52 -10.18
CA ARG A 185 -16.09 20.70 -10.25
C ARG A 185 -15.69 21.04 -11.69
N HIS A 186 -15.38 20.03 -12.49
CA HIS A 186 -14.94 20.22 -13.89
C HIS A 186 -16.01 19.91 -14.94
N GLY A 187 -17.27 19.70 -14.53
CA GLY A 187 -18.36 19.39 -15.47
C GLY A 187 -18.08 18.14 -16.33
N ARG A 188 -17.55 17.09 -15.71
CA ARG A 188 -17.23 15.81 -16.37
C ARG A 188 -18.19 14.72 -15.93
N ARG A 189 -18.27 13.66 -16.73
CA ARG A 189 -18.77 12.36 -16.28
C ARG A 189 -17.61 11.36 -16.26
N LEU A 190 -17.35 10.77 -15.10
CA LEU A 190 -16.23 9.84 -14.92
C LEU A 190 -16.69 8.39 -14.87
N PHE A 191 -15.89 7.50 -15.45
CA PHE A 191 -16.10 6.06 -15.39
C PHE A 191 -15.41 5.46 -14.15
N VAL A 192 -16.16 5.03 -13.15
CA VAL A 192 -15.59 4.61 -11.85
C VAL A 192 -15.77 3.12 -11.64
N ARG A 193 -14.65 2.40 -11.63
CA ARG A 193 -14.60 0.98 -11.32
C ARG A 193 -14.46 0.78 -9.82
N LEU A 194 -15.43 0.14 -9.18
CA LEU A 194 -15.32 -0.26 -7.78
C LEU A 194 -14.83 -1.71 -7.68
N VAL A 195 -13.70 -1.92 -7.03
CA VAL A 195 -13.11 -3.23 -6.73
C VAL A 195 -13.02 -3.43 -5.22
N LYS A 196 -12.77 -4.66 -4.75
CA LYS A 196 -12.36 -4.86 -3.35
C LYS A 196 -10.92 -4.37 -3.14
N GLY A 197 -9.96 -5.02 -3.77
CA GLY A 197 -8.54 -4.69 -3.70
C GLY A 197 -7.69 -5.94 -3.93
N ALA A 198 -6.46 -5.77 -4.41
CA ALA A 198 -5.61 -6.89 -4.88
C ALA A 198 -4.26 -7.00 -4.15
N TYR A 199 -3.99 -6.14 -3.17
CA TYR A 199 -2.67 -6.02 -2.52
C TYR A 199 -2.71 -6.29 -1.01
N TRP A 200 -3.77 -6.92 -0.50
CA TRP A 200 -4.09 -6.95 0.93
C TRP A 200 -2.94 -7.46 1.81
N ASP A 201 -2.36 -8.63 1.49
CA ASP A 201 -1.25 -9.20 2.26
C ASP A 201 0.00 -8.30 2.25
N SER A 202 0.27 -7.66 1.10
CA SER A 202 1.37 -6.69 0.96
C SER A 202 1.13 -5.48 1.86
N GLU A 203 -0.08 -4.93 1.91
CA GLU A 203 -0.40 -3.79 2.77
C GLU A 203 -0.26 -4.12 4.26
N ILE A 204 -0.67 -5.33 4.67
CA ILE A 204 -0.46 -5.81 6.05
C ILE A 204 1.04 -5.88 6.35
N LYS A 205 1.82 -6.52 5.46
CA LYS A 205 3.26 -6.67 5.63
C LYS A 205 3.98 -5.33 5.67
N LEU A 206 3.72 -4.44 4.73
CA LEU A 206 4.37 -3.13 4.63
C LEU A 206 4.10 -2.29 5.87
N SER A 207 2.86 -2.27 6.36
CA SER A 207 2.51 -1.54 7.59
C SER A 207 3.23 -2.10 8.82
N GLN A 208 3.37 -3.43 8.92
CA GLN A 208 4.10 -4.08 10.02
C GLN A 208 5.61 -3.82 9.96
N VAL A 209 6.21 -3.98 8.78
CA VAL A 209 7.63 -3.69 8.54
C VAL A 209 7.93 -2.22 8.80
N GLY A 210 7.07 -1.32 8.33
CA GLY A 210 7.19 0.12 8.51
C GLY A 210 6.92 0.61 9.93
N GLY A 211 6.35 -0.23 10.82
CA GLY A 211 6.00 0.20 12.18
C GLY A 211 4.90 1.26 12.24
N HIS A 212 3.98 1.27 11.26
CA HIS A 212 2.94 2.30 11.15
C HIS A 212 1.88 2.17 12.25
N GLY A 213 1.15 3.25 12.54
CA GLY A 213 0.15 3.26 13.62
C GLY A 213 -1.02 2.28 13.43
N ASP A 214 -1.42 2.01 12.18
CA ASP A 214 -2.45 1.04 11.82
C ASP A 214 -2.32 0.64 10.35
N TYR A 215 -3.21 -0.22 9.86
CA TYR A 215 -3.27 -0.65 8.46
C TYR A 215 -4.08 0.32 7.58
N PRO A 216 -3.69 0.57 6.32
CA PRO A 216 -4.51 1.33 5.37
C PRO A 216 -5.74 0.54 4.90
N VAL A 217 -5.75 -0.78 5.13
CA VAL A 217 -6.79 -1.73 4.73
C VAL A 217 -7.53 -2.33 5.93
N PHE A 218 -8.76 -2.82 5.70
CA PHE A 218 -9.48 -3.60 6.70
C PHE A 218 -8.83 -4.97 6.93
N THR A 219 -8.78 -5.45 8.17
CA THR A 219 -8.11 -6.73 8.52
C THR A 219 -9.05 -7.94 8.51
N ARG A 220 -10.35 -7.73 8.31
CA ARG A 220 -11.35 -8.78 8.10
C ARG A 220 -11.98 -8.64 6.72
N LYS A 221 -12.16 -9.76 6.03
CA LYS A 221 -12.84 -9.80 4.72
C LYS A 221 -14.26 -9.25 4.79
N VAL A 222 -15.04 -9.60 5.83
CA VAL A 222 -16.42 -9.08 6.01
C VAL A 222 -16.45 -7.54 6.12
N ALA A 223 -15.44 -6.92 6.73
CA ALA A 223 -15.33 -5.46 6.78
C ALA A 223 -15.10 -4.84 5.39
N THR A 224 -14.32 -5.51 4.53
CA THR A 224 -14.20 -5.13 3.11
C THR A 224 -15.51 -5.28 2.36
N ASP A 225 -16.33 -6.30 2.65
CA ASP A 225 -17.64 -6.46 2.02
C ASP A 225 -18.59 -5.32 2.41
N VAL A 226 -18.66 -4.98 3.69
CA VAL A 226 -19.45 -3.84 4.19
C VAL A 226 -18.97 -2.53 3.56
N SER A 227 -17.65 -2.31 3.51
CA SER A 227 -17.06 -1.15 2.86
C SER A 227 -17.41 -1.09 1.37
N TYR A 228 -17.40 -2.23 0.66
CA TYR A 228 -17.81 -2.29 -0.75
C TYR A 228 -19.25 -1.82 -0.94
N LEU A 229 -20.18 -2.28 -0.10
CA LEU A 229 -21.59 -1.85 -0.18
C LEU A 229 -21.75 -0.36 0.16
N ALA A 230 -21.00 0.15 1.14
CA ALA A 230 -20.98 1.58 1.47
C ALA A 230 -20.43 2.43 0.31
N CYS A 231 -19.32 2.02 -0.30
CA CYS A 231 -18.77 2.66 -1.50
C CYS A 231 -19.77 2.59 -2.66
N ALA A 232 -20.45 1.47 -2.87
CA ALA A 232 -21.42 1.32 -3.95
C ALA A 232 -22.63 2.25 -3.76
N ALA A 233 -23.17 2.33 -2.54
CA ALA A 233 -24.20 3.30 -2.19
C ALA A 233 -23.71 4.74 -2.46
N ARG A 234 -22.46 5.04 -2.07
CA ARG A 234 -21.87 6.37 -2.29
C ARG A 234 -21.69 6.71 -3.78
N LEU A 235 -21.21 5.79 -4.60
CA LEU A 235 -21.11 6.01 -6.05
C LEU A 235 -22.48 6.26 -6.68
N PHE A 236 -23.51 5.57 -6.20
CA PHE A 236 -24.88 5.79 -6.65
C PHE A 236 -25.48 7.14 -6.21
N GLU A 237 -25.01 7.77 -5.13
CA GLU A 237 -25.35 9.16 -4.76
C GLU A 237 -24.74 10.19 -5.74
N HIS A 238 -23.74 9.77 -6.52
CA HIS A 238 -23.09 10.58 -7.56
C HIS A 238 -23.43 10.11 -8.99
N ALA A 239 -24.54 9.39 -9.19
CA ALA A 239 -24.91 8.81 -10.48
C ALA A 239 -25.19 9.84 -11.60
N ASP A 240 -25.40 11.12 -11.25
CA ASP A 240 -25.49 12.25 -12.17
C ASP A 240 -24.17 12.52 -12.92
N VAL A 241 -23.03 12.26 -12.27
CA VAL A 241 -21.69 12.54 -12.80
C VAL A 241 -20.77 11.33 -12.83
N LEU A 242 -21.16 10.19 -12.28
CA LEU A 242 -20.37 8.96 -12.32
C LEU A 242 -21.11 7.88 -13.12
N HIS A 243 -20.38 7.21 -14.00
CA HIS A 243 -20.75 5.92 -14.53
C HIS A 243 -20.13 4.84 -13.65
N SER A 244 -20.94 4.15 -12.85
CA SER A 244 -20.45 3.16 -11.90
C SER A 244 -20.27 1.79 -12.56
N ALA A 245 -19.11 1.18 -12.34
CA ALA A 245 -18.78 -0.16 -12.82
C ALA A 245 -18.36 -1.04 -11.64
N PHE A 246 -19.21 -1.99 -11.25
CA PHE A 246 -19.01 -2.80 -10.05
C PHE A 246 -18.28 -4.11 -10.39
N ALA A 247 -16.98 -4.16 -10.09
CA ALA A 247 -16.16 -5.36 -10.31
C ALA A 247 -16.23 -6.31 -9.10
N THR A 248 -16.88 -7.45 -9.28
CA THR A 248 -17.03 -8.47 -8.22
C THR A 248 -17.42 -9.82 -8.81
N HIS A 249 -17.08 -10.91 -8.13
CA HIS A 249 -17.59 -12.27 -8.43
C HIS A 249 -18.45 -12.82 -7.29
N ASN A 250 -18.71 -12.01 -6.26
CA ASN A 250 -19.51 -12.41 -5.11
C ASN A 250 -21.00 -12.21 -5.42
N ALA A 251 -21.76 -13.31 -5.47
CA ALA A 251 -23.17 -13.29 -5.83
C ALA A 251 -24.04 -12.45 -4.88
N TYR A 252 -23.74 -12.48 -3.57
CA TYR A 252 -24.42 -11.63 -2.59
C TYR A 252 -24.18 -10.14 -2.89
N THR A 253 -22.92 -9.74 -3.15
CA THR A 253 -22.58 -8.37 -3.51
C THR A 253 -23.31 -7.92 -4.78
N ILE A 254 -23.39 -8.79 -5.80
CA ILE A 254 -24.13 -8.52 -7.04
C ILE A 254 -25.62 -8.28 -6.74
N ALA A 255 -26.25 -9.17 -5.97
CA ALA A 255 -27.65 -9.05 -5.59
C ALA A 255 -27.92 -7.78 -4.74
N ALA A 256 -27.03 -7.46 -3.79
CA ALA A 256 -27.14 -6.27 -2.97
C ALA A 256 -27.04 -4.98 -3.80
N ILE A 257 -26.14 -4.92 -4.79
CA ILE A 257 -26.03 -3.77 -5.71
C ILE A 257 -27.29 -3.61 -6.55
N LYS A 258 -27.85 -4.72 -7.07
CA LYS A 258 -29.13 -4.70 -7.79
C LYS A 258 -30.24 -4.13 -6.91
N ALA A 259 -30.34 -4.60 -5.66
CA ALA A 259 -31.33 -4.11 -4.70
C ALA A 259 -31.14 -2.62 -4.38
N LEU A 260 -29.89 -2.17 -4.17
CA LEU A 260 -29.55 -0.77 -3.96
C LEU A 260 -29.95 0.11 -5.17
N ALA A 261 -29.69 -0.36 -6.39
CA ALA A 261 -30.10 0.35 -7.60
C ALA A 261 -31.63 0.49 -7.70
N SER A 262 -32.38 -0.60 -7.51
CA SER A 262 -33.84 -0.61 -7.59
C SER A 262 -34.53 0.20 -6.48
N SER A 263 -33.97 0.22 -5.26
CA SER A 263 -34.50 1.05 -4.18
C SER A 263 -34.51 2.56 -4.53
N SER A 264 -33.64 2.96 -5.44
CA SER A 264 -33.51 4.34 -5.91
C SER A 264 -34.34 4.63 -7.16
N GLU A 265 -34.73 3.61 -7.91
CA GLU A 265 -35.69 3.74 -9.04
C GLU A 265 -37.08 4.16 -8.54
N ALA A 266 -37.45 3.80 -7.31
CA ALA A 266 -38.65 4.30 -6.64
C ALA A 266 -38.65 5.84 -6.48
N VAL A 267 -37.49 6.49 -6.61
CA VAL A 267 -37.29 7.96 -6.58
C VAL A 267 -37.20 8.56 -8.00
N GLY A 268 -37.52 7.78 -9.05
CA GLY A 268 -37.67 8.26 -10.43
C GLY A 268 -36.37 8.42 -11.23
N GLN A 269 -35.22 7.96 -10.72
CA GLN A 269 -33.95 7.95 -11.45
C GLN A 269 -33.47 6.52 -11.71
N ARG A 270 -33.51 6.07 -12.97
CA ARG A 270 -32.88 4.81 -13.37
C ARG A 270 -31.36 4.95 -13.29
N LYS A 271 -30.74 4.27 -12.33
CA LYS A 271 -29.28 4.27 -12.16
C LYS A 271 -28.65 3.40 -13.23
N ILE A 272 -27.87 4.01 -14.12
CA ILE A 272 -27.12 3.31 -15.18
C ILE A 272 -25.78 2.87 -14.60
N PHE A 273 -25.53 1.57 -14.59
CA PHE A 273 -24.27 0.97 -14.15
C PHE A 273 -23.98 -0.29 -14.95
N GLU A 274 -22.74 -0.77 -14.86
CA GLU A 274 -22.34 -2.09 -15.35
C GLU A 274 -21.71 -2.92 -14.24
N PHE A 275 -21.74 -4.23 -14.40
CA PHE A 275 -20.90 -5.13 -13.63
C PHE A 275 -19.61 -5.43 -14.39
N GLN A 276 -18.57 -5.79 -13.64
CA GLN A 276 -17.32 -6.25 -14.23
C GLN A 276 -16.86 -7.56 -13.59
N ARG A 277 -16.23 -8.40 -14.40
CA ARG A 277 -15.62 -9.66 -13.98
C ARG A 277 -14.24 -9.83 -14.60
N LEU A 278 -13.48 -10.75 -14.07
CA LEU A 278 -12.20 -11.14 -14.67
C LEU A 278 -12.46 -12.22 -15.71
N HIS A 279 -11.61 -12.27 -16.74
CA HIS A 279 -11.58 -13.43 -17.61
C HIS A 279 -11.26 -14.71 -16.82
N GLY A 280 -11.90 -15.83 -17.18
CA GLY A 280 -11.74 -17.12 -16.51
C GLY A 280 -12.46 -17.20 -15.15
N MET A 281 -13.22 -16.18 -14.76
CA MET A 281 -13.86 -16.10 -13.45
C MET A 281 -15.25 -15.46 -13.51
N GLY A 282 -16.16 -15.93 -12.64
CA GLY A 282 -17.51 -15.38 -12.48
C GLY A 282 -18.46 -15.63 -13.65
N GLU A 283 -18.06 -16.44 -14.64
CA GLU A 283 -18.84 -16.73 -15.85
C GLU A 283 -20.22 -17.28 -15.52
N GLU A 284 -20.27 -18.29 -14.66
CA GLU A 284 -21.51 -18.94 -14.24
C GLU A 284 -22.43 -18.00 -13.45
N VAL A 285 -21.86 -17.19 -12.55
CA VAL A 285 -22.62 -16.23 -11.73
C VAL A 285 -23.29 -15.17 -12.61
N TYR A 286 -22.55 -14.60 -13.57
CA TYR A 286 -23.11 -13.60 -14.48
C TYR A 286 -24.03 -14.21 -15.55
N ALA A 287 -23.81 -15.46 -15.98
CA ALA A 287 -24.75 -16.19 -16.82
C ALA A 287 -26.05 -16.50 -16.08
N ALA A 288 -25.99 -16.84 -14.79
CA ALA A 288 -27.17 -17.00 -13.94
C ALA A 288 -27.92 -15.67 -13.77
N LEU A 289 -27.21 -14.57 -13.48
CA LEU A 289 -27.81 -13.23 -13.41
C LEU A 289 -28.54 -12.89 -14.72
N ARG A 290 -27.89 -13.08 -15.87
CA ARG A 290 -28.50 -12.80 -17.18
C ARG A 290 -29.77 -13.63 -17.42
N ARG A 291 -29.78 -14.91 -17.03
CA ARG A 291 -30.99 -15.76 -17.13
C ARG A 291 -32.14 -15.24 -16.25
N ILE A 292 -31.82 -14.71 -15.06
CA ILE A 292 -32.81 -14.13 -14.14
C ILE A 292 -33.35 -12.79 -14.69
N GLU A 293 -32.50 -11.97 -15.30
CA GLU A 293 -32.87 -10.64 -15.80
C GLU A 293 -33.62 -10.65 -17.14
N GLY A 294 -33.51 -11.73 -17.92
CA GLY A 294 -34.21 -11.89 -19.19
C GLY A 294 -33.80 -10.85 -20.23
N ASP A 295 -34.78 -10.10 -20.76
CA ASP A 295 -34.61 -9.23 -21.93
C ASP A 295 -33.90 -7.90 -21.64
N ASN A 296 -33.72 -7.53 -20.38
CA ASN A 296 -33.05 -6.29 -19.97
C ASN A 296 -31.88 -6.58 -19.02
N PRO A 297 -30.86 -7.32 -19.50
CA PRO A 297 -29.74 -7.71 -18.67
C PRO A 297 -28.88 -6.50 -18.30
N THR A 298 -28.36 -6.52 -17.08
CA THR A 298 -27.34 -5.56 -16.65
C THR A 298 -26.07 -5.80 -17.48
N PRO A 299 -25.45 -4.77 -18.08
CA PRO A 299 -24.22 -4.93 -18.83
C PRO A 299 -23.11 -5.55 -17.98
N VAL A 300 -22.36 -6.48 -18.57
CA VAL A 300 -21.19 -7.10 -17.94
C VAL A 300 -19.98 -6.87 -18.82
N ARG A 301 -18.91 -6.35 -18.23
CA ARG A 301 -17.62 -6.17 -18.89
C ARG A 301 -16.57 -7.13 -18.35
N ILE A 302 -15.81 -7.75 -19.24
CA ILE A 302 -14.71 -8.65 -18.90
C ILE A 302 -13.41 -7.86 -18.86
N TYR A 303 -12.75 -7.86 -17.71
CA TYR A 303 -11.37 -7.44 -17.57
C TYR A 303 -10.45 -8.55 -18.11
N ALA A 304 -9.77 -8.25 -19.21
CA ALA A 304 -9.11 -9.22 -20.08
C ALA A 304 -7.60 -8.98 -20.12
N PRO A 305 -6.78 -9.81 -19.43
CA PRO A 305 -5.33 -9.63 -19.38
C PRO A 305 -4.67 -10.00 -20.71
N VAL A 306 -3.78 -9.12 -21.19
CA VAL A 306 -3.09 -9.24 -22.48
C VAL A 306 -1.60 -9.02 -22.28
N GLY A 307 -0.79 -10.06 -22.52
CA GLY A 307 0.66 -9.93 -22.40
C GLY A 307 1.42 -11.24 -22.57
N GLY A 308 2.75 -11.12 -22.59
CA GLY A 308 3.65 -12.25 -22.74
C GLY A 308 3.66 -13.17 -21.50
N HIS A 309 4.25 -14.36 -21.66
CA HIS A 309 4.38 -15.33 -20.57
C HIS A 309 5.24 -14.82 -19.40
N LYS A 310 6.19 -13.91 -19.65
CA LYS A 310 7.08 -13.36 -18.62
C LYS A 310 6.30 -12.41 -17.70
N GLU A 311 5.55 -11.48 -18.30
CA GLU A 311 4.69 -10.53 -17.60
C GLU A 311 3.55 -11.24 -16.86
N LEU A 312 3.05 -12.35 -17.41
CA LEU A 312 2.01 -13.17 -16.80
C LEU A 312 2.39 -13.76 -15.45
N LEU A 313 3.63 -14.24 -15.25
CA LEU A 313 3.98 -15.02 -14.06
C LEU A 313 3.80 -14.23 -12.76
N ALA A 314 4.23 -12.96 -12.76
CA ALA A 314 4.06 -12.06 -11.62
C ALA A 314 2.57 -11.82 -11.32
N TYR A 315 1.80 -11.54 -12.38
CA TYR A 315 0.35 -11.35 -12.30
C TYR A 315 -0.42 -12.60 -11.83
N LEU A 316 0.01 -13.79 -12.28
CA LEU A 316 -0.64 -15.07 -11.98
C LEU A 316 -0.59 -15.39 -10.48
N VAL A 317 0.55 -15.16 -9.82
CA VAL A 317 0.68 -15.42 -8.37
C VAL A 317 -0.33 -14.59 -7.58
N ARG A 318 -0.43 -13.29 -7.87
CA ARG A 318 -1.41 -12.42 -7.22
C ARG A 318 -2.84 -12.86 -7.51
N ARG A 319 -3.13 -13.30 -8.75
CA ARG A 319 -4.47 -13.76 -9.15
C ARG A 319 -4.86 -15.08 -8.47
N LEU A 320 -3.90 -15.98 -8.25
CA LEU A 320 -4.09 -17.21 -7.49
C LEU A 320 -4.36 -16.93 -6.01
N LEU A 321 -3.64 -15.97 -5.40
CA LEU A 321 -3.85 -15.58 -4.01
C LEU A 321 -5.22 -14.94 -3.78
N GLU A 322 -5.63 -14.01 -4.66
CA GLU A 322 -6.92 -13.31 -4.54
C GLU A 322 -8.11 -14.27 -4.47
N ASN A 323 -8.05 -15.37 -5.22
CA ASN A 323 -9.19 -16.25 -5.41
C ASN A 323 -9.05 -17.61 -4.75
N GLY A 324 -7.83 -18.06 -4.46
CA GLY A 324 -7.53 -19.30 -3.75
C GLY A 324 -7.50 -19.15 -2.23
N ALA A 325 -7.59 -17.93 -1.69
CA ALA A 325 -7.73 -17.74 -0.25
C ALA A 325 -9.00 -18.43 0.28
N ASN A 326 -8.93 -19.03 1.48
CA ASN A 326 -10.08 -19.72 2.11
C ASN A 326 -11.31 -18.81 2.29
N THR A 327 -11.10 -17.50 2.41
CA THR A 327 -12.16 -16.49 2.55
C THR A 327 -12.72 -15.99 1.21
N SER A 328 -12.17 -16.43 0.07
CA SER A 328 -12.65 -16.09 -1.27
C SER A 328 -14.03 -16.70 -1.52
N PHE A 329 -14.95 -15.90 -2.08
CA PHE A 329 -16.27 -16.40 -2.46
C PHE A 329 -16.18 -17.48 -3.54
N VAL A 330 -15.27 -17.32 -4.52
CA VAL A 330 -15.11 -18.29 -5.61
C VAL A 330 -14.63 -19.64 -5.06
N ASN A 331 -13.72 -19.63 -4.08
CA ASN A 331 -13.25 -20.84 -3.41
C ASN A 331 -14.39 -21.52 -2.63
N ARG A 332 -15.12 -20.74 -1.82
CA ARG A 332 -16.26 -21.25 -1.03
C ARG A 332 -17.43 -21.77 -1.89
N MET A 333 -17.67 -21.17 -3.05
CA MET A 333 -18.70 -21.62 -3.99
C MET A 333 -18.32 -22.94 -4.70
N GLY A 334 -17.02 -23.18 -4.89
CA GLY A 334 -16.52 -24.44 -5.45
C GLY A 334 -16.50 -25.59 -4.44
N ASP A 335 -16.70 -25.30 -3.16
CA ASP A 335 -16.75 -26.28 -2.08
C ASP A 335 -18.19 -26.80 -1.90
N ALA A 336 -18.40 -28.08 -2.24
CA ALA A 336 -19.71 -28.72 -2.17
C ALA A 336 -20.22 -28.91 -0.74
N ASP A 337 -19.35 -28.79 0.27
CA ASP A 337 -19.70 -28.96 1.68
C ASP A 337 -20.26 -27.66 2.30
N ILE A 338 -20.19 -26.52 1.61
CA ILE A 338 -20.70 -25.22 2.10
C ILE A 338 -22.13 -24.98 1.58
N PRO A 339 -23.14 -24.92 2.46
CA PRO A 339 -24.52 -24.60 2.06
C PRO A 339 -24.63 -23.21 1.42
N ALA A 340 -25.50 -23.08 0.41
CA ALA A 340 -25.75 -21.81 -0.27
C ALA A 340 -26.20 -20.69 0.68
N GLU A 341 -26.93 -21.04 1.74
CA GLU A 341 -27.40 -20.13 2.80
C GLU A 341 -26.24 -19.43 3.53
N GLU A 342 -25.11 -20.12 3.71
CA GLU A 342 -23.90 -19.53 4.33
C GLU A 342 -23.14 -18.59 3.39
N LEU A 343 -23.44 -18.61 2.09
CA LEU A 343 -22.84 -17.74 1.07
C LEU A 343 -23.62 -16.43 0.89
N VAL A 344 -24.83 -16.34 1.44
CA VAL A 344 -25.76 -15.20 1.29
C VAL A 344 -26.07 -14.48 2.61
N GLY A 345 -25.25 -14.69 3.65
CA GLY A 345 -25.36 -13.97 4.91
C GLY A 345 -25.15 -12.46 4.75
N ASP A 346 -25.82 -11.66 5.58
CA ASP A 346 -25.67 -10.21 5.58
C ASP A 346 -24.35 -9.78 6.23
N PRO A 347 -23.36 -9.28 5.45
CA PRO A 347 -22.07 -8.88 5.99
C PRO A 347 -22.18 -7.70 6.96
N VAL A 348 -23.24 -6.88 6.87
CA VAL A 348 -23.45 -5.75 7.79
C VAL A 348 -23.83 -6.27 9.17
N ALA A 349 -24.82 -7.16 9.25
CA ALA A 349 -25.19 -7.81 10.50
C ALA A 349 -24.04 -8.66 11.07
N GLU A 350 -23.32 -9.41 10.23
CA GLU A 350 -22.16 -10.20 10.64
C GLU A 350 -21.08 -9.32 11.26
N LEU A 351 -20.67 -8.24 10.59
CA LEU A 351 -19.65 -7.32 11.14
C LEU A 351 -20.13 -6.61 12.41
N ALA A 352 -21.40 -6.24 12.49
CA ALA A 352 -21.97 -5.57 13.66
C ALA A 352 -21.95 -6.46 14.91
N ALA A 353 -22.09 -7.78 14.73
CA ALA A 353 -22.03 -8.76 15.82
C ALA A 353 -20.60 -9.05 16.33
N LEU A 354 -19.55 -8.65 15.60
CA LEU A 354 -18.16 -8.91 15.99
C LEU A 354 -17.61 -7.87 16.98
N SER A 355 -17.00 -8.36 18.06
CA SER A 355 -16.24 -7.55 19.02
C SER A 355 -14.93 -8.26 19.40
N PRO A 356 -13.74 -7.72 19.04
CA PRO A 356 -13.53 -6.53 18.24
C PRO A 356 -13.81 -6.74 16.74
N ARG A 357 -14.19 -5.66 16.03
CA ARG A 357 -14.41 -5.67 14.58
C ARG A 357 -13.13 -5.92 13.77
N ARG A 358 -11.95 -5.58 14.29
CA ARG A 358 -10.66 -5.94 13.67
C ARG A 358 -10.36 -7.43 13.82
N ASN A 359 -9.48 -7.97 12.99
CA ASN A 359 -9.03 -9.35 13.14
C ASN A 359 -8.02 -9.46 14.30
N PRO A 360 -8.31 -10.20 15.40
CA PRO A 360 -7.39 -10.34 16.52
C PRO A 360 -6.16 -11.18 16.20
N ALA A 361 -6.19 -12.00 15.15
CA ALA A 361 -5.05 -12.79 14.71
C ALA A 361 -4.00 -11.98 13.92
N ILE A 362 -4.30 -10.71 13.61
CA ILE A 362 -3.40 -9.80 12.92
C ILE A 362 -3.03 -8.69 13.92
N PRO A 363 -1.92 -8.85 14.66
CA PRO A 363 -1.49 -7.86 15.66
C PRO A 363 -1.09 -6.57 14.96
N LEU A 364 -1.41 -5.43 15.56
CA LEU A 364 -0.96 -4.12 15.08
C LEU A 364 0.57 -4.09 14.89
N PRO A 365 1.11 -3.21 14.02
CA PRO A 365 2.56 -3.09 13.82
C PRO A 365 3.36 -2.91 15.12
N LYS A 366 2.84 -2.16 16.10
CA LYS A 366 3.46 -1.99 17.43
C LYS A 366 3.55 -3.28 18.28
N ASP A 367 2.68 -4.25 18.03
CA ASP A 367 2.47 -5.44 18.87
C ASP A 367 3.04 -6.73 18.22
N ILE A 368 3.70 -6.65 17.07
CA ILE A 368 4.07 -7.82 16.25
C ILE A 368 5.04 -8.80 16.94
N PHE A 369 5.80 -8.35 17.95
CA PHE A 369 6.77 -9.17 18.66
C PHE A 369 6.23 -9.80 19.94
N GLY A 370 5.05 -9.36 20.41
CA GLY A 370 4.38 -9.86 21.63
C GLY A 370 5.10 -9.51 22.93
N ARG A 371 6.32 -10.02 23.14
CA ARG A 371 7.11 -9.86 24.38
C ARG A 371 7.77 -8.50 24.54
N ARG A 372 7.83 -7.73 23.47
CA ARG A 372 8.32 -6.34 23.45
C ARG A 372 7.48 -5.54 22.47
N LEU A 373 7.45 -4.23 22.66
CA LEU A 373 6.90 -3.31 21.66
C LEU A 373 7.88 -3.21 20.48
N ASN A 374 7.32 -3.11 19.28
CA ASN A 374 8.06 -2.70 18.07
C ASN A 374 8.27 -1.18 18.12
N SER A 375 9.37 -0.70 17.54
CA SER A 375 9.61 0.72 17.30
C SER A 375 8.51 1.34 16.42
N ALA A 376 8.10 2.57 16.74
CA ALA A 376 7.18 3.34 15.92
C ALA A 376 7.90 3.88 14.67
N GLY A 377 7.31 3.66 13.50
CA GLY A 377 7.76 4.31 12.26
C GLY A 377 6.84 5.42 11.80
N ILE A 378 7.16 5.96 10.63
CA ILE A 378 6.46 7.11 10.05
C ILE A 378 6.03 6.75 8.64
N ASP A 379 4.72 6.83 8.39
CA ASP A 379 4.20 6.70 7.03
C ASP A 379 4.45 7.99 6.25
N LEU A 380 5.63 8.08 5.62
CA LEU A 380 6.02 9.24 4.82
C LEU A 380 5.19 9.41 3.53
N SER A 381 4.33 8.45 3.20
CA SER A 381 3.41 8.55 2.05
C SER A 381 2.10 9.27 2.40
N ASP A 382 1.79 9.39 3.71
CA ASP A 382 0.60 10.09 4.19
C ASP A 382 0.92 11.60 4.38
N PRO A 383 0.35 12.51 3.58
CA PRO A 383 0.63 13.94 3.71
C PRO A 383 0.13 14.54 5.03
N THR A 384 -0.83 13.91 5.70
CA THR A 384 -1.30 14.33 7.03
C THR A 384 -0.29 14.00 8.13
N VAL A 385 0.64 13.08 7.87
CA VAL A 385 1.77 12.73 8.74
C VAL A 385 3.02 13.49 8.32
N LEU A 386 3.34 13.50 7.02
CA LEU A 386 4.55 14.11 6.47
C LEU A 386 4.58 15.64 6.65
N GLY A 387 3.46 16.33 6.42
CA GLY A 387 3.40 17.80 6.50
C GLY A 387 3.79 18.33 7.90
N PRO A 388 3.16 17.86 8.98
CA PRO A 388 3.56 18.22 10.34
C PRO A 388 5.02 17.88 10.68
N LEU A 389 5.51 16.71 10.26
CA LEU A 389 6.90 16.31 10.48
C LEU A 389 7.87 17.27 9.77
N GLN A 390 7.61 17.61 8.51
CA GLN A 390 8.43 18.56 7.76
C GLN A 390 8.47 19.93 8.43
N ALA A 391 7.35 20.41 8.96
CA ALA A 391 7.31 21.67 9.71
C ALA A 391 8.15 21.61 11.00
N GLN A 392 8.13 20.48 11.70
CA GLN A 392 8.99 20.25 12.88
C GLN A 392 10.47 20.24 12.49
N LEU A 393 10.85 19.51 11.44
CA LEU A 393 12.23 19.46 10.95
C LEU A 393 12.72 20.85 10.53
N ALA A 394 11.91 21.61 9.79
CA ALA A 394 12.24 22.97 9.40
C ALA A 394 12.47 23.90 10.61
N SER A 395 11.75 23.69 11.71
CA SER A 395 11.97 24.45 12.94
C SER A 395 13.32 24.17 13.61
N LEU A 396 13.97 23.04 13.26
CA LEU A 396 15.25 22.60 13.80
C LEU A 396 16.44 23.00 12.91
N ASP A 397 16.23 23.49 11.69
CA ASP A 397 17.31 23.81 10.73
C ASP A 397 18.36 24.78 11.27
N GLY A 398 17.94 25.74 12.11
CA GLY A 398 18.81 26.73 12.74
C GLY A 398 19.41 26.29 14.08
N VAL A 399 19.04 25.13 14.60
CA VAL A 399 19.54 24.64 15.89
C VAL A 399 21.00 24.20 15.72
N LEU A 400 21.85 24.69 16.63
CA LEU A 400 23.26 24.32 16.74
C LEU A 400 23.44 23.36 17.91
N TRP A 401 23.86 22.14 17.60
CA TRP A 401 24.06 21.07 18.57
C TRP A 401 25.47 21.10 19.16
N ARG A 402 25.65 20.48 20.32
CA ARG A 402 26.96 20.39 20.99
C ARG A 402 27.21 18.94 21.39
N ASP A 403 28.36 18.43 20.97
CA ASP A 403 28.92 17.18 21.46
C ASP A 403 30.10 17.50 22.38
N GLU A 404 29.95 17.18 23.67
CA GLU A 404 30.93 17.51 24.71
C GLU A 404 31.06 16.35 25.71
N PRO A 405 32.28 16.04 26.19
CA PRO A 405 32.49 15.05 27.24
C PRO A 405 31.68 15.35 28.50
N THR A 406 30.97 14.34 29.01
CA THR A 406 30.08 14.43 30.18
C THR A 406 30.79 14.86 31.47
N PHE A 407 32.09 14.54 31.60
CA PHE A 407 32.91 14.89 32.76
C PHE A 407 34.04 15.83 32.34
N PRO A 408 33.79 17.14 32.21
CA PRO A 408 34.79 18.05 31.68
C PRO A 408 35.94 18.29 32.68
N ALA A 409 37.18 18.31 32.17
CA ALA A 409 38.36 18.72 32.90
C ALA A 409 38.51 20.25 32.90
N ALA A 410 39.42 20.75 33.74
CA ALA A 410 39.69 22.19 33.85
C ALA A 410 40.29 22.78 32.57
N ILE A 411 41.09 21.99 31.83
CA ILE A 411 41.67 22.38 30.55
C ILE A 411 40.89 21.63 29.46
N PRO A 412 40.13 22.35 28.61
CA PRO A 412 39.33 21.71 27.56
C PRO A 412 40.21 21.21 26.41
N GLY A 413 39.70 20.19 25.70
CA GLY A 413 40.25 19.75 24.42
C GLY A 413 39.92 20.68 23.25
N GLU A 414 40.36 20.30 22.05
CA GLU A 414 40.07 21.04 20.82
C GLU A 414 38.56 21.10 20.55
N THR A 415 38.07 22.26 20.11
CA THR A 415 36.68 22.43 19.65
C THR A 415 36.67 22.67 18.15
N ALA A 416 35.88 21.90 17.42
CA ALA A 416 35.76 21.98 15.97
C ALA A 416 34.29 22.01 15.54
N PRO A 417 33.95 22.68 14.42
CA PRO A 417 32.60 22.66 13.88
C PRO A 417 32.25 21.28 13.32
N ILE A 418 30.98 20.90 13.45
CA ILE A 418 30.36 19.79 12.74
C ILE A 418 29.55 20.41 11.60
N THR A 419 29.82 20.01 10.37
CA THR A 419 29.17 20.54 9.16
C THR A 419 28.36 19.47 8.45
N MET A 420 27.41 19.89 7.61
CA MET A 420 26.64 18.94 6.82
C MET A 420 27.54 18.31 5.74
N PRO A 421 27.52 16.97 5.55
CA PRO A 421 28.39 16.31 4.58
C PRO A 421 28.07 16.66 3.12
N HIS A 422 26.83 17.10 2.83
CA HIS A 422 26.39 17.53 1.51
C HIS A 422 26.44 19.06 1.30
N ASP A 423 26.71 19.83 2.37
CA ASP A 423 26.94 21.27 2.32
C ASP A 423 27.86 21.70 3.47
N LEU A 424 29.16 21.75 3.21
CA LEU A 424 30.18 22.05 4.23
C LEU A 424 30.14 23.50 4.73
N ALA A 425 29.38 24.40 4.09
CA ALA A 425 29.17 25.75 4.58
C ALA A 425 28.12 25.80 5.70
N SER A 426 27.26 24.79 5.79
CA SER A 426 26.21 24.67 6.79
C SER A 426 26.73 23.99 8.05
N VAL A 427 26.75 24.72 9.16
CA VAL A 427 27.18 24.22 10.47
C VAL A 427 25.99 23.60 11.20
N VAL A 428 26.14 22.37 11.65
CA VAL A 428 25.17 21.61 12.44
C VAL A 428 25.37 21.85 13.93
N GLY A 429 26.63 22.02 14.34
CA GLY A 429 27.00 22.12 15.74
C GLY A 429 28.50 22.21 15.94
N THR A 430 28.95 21.88 17.15
CA THR A 430 30.37 21.80 17.51
C THR A 430 30.66 20.52 18.27
N ARG A 431 31.79 19.87 17.98
CA ARG A 431 32.36 18.82 18.83
C ARG A 431 33.48 19.40 19.69
N ARG A 432 33.62 18.91 20.92
CA ARG A 432 34.81 19.10 21.75
C ARG A 432 35.47 17.76 22.01
N ASP A 433 36.74 17.65 21.65
CA ASP A 433 37.49 16.41 21.83
C ASP A 433 37.76 16.15 23.33
N ALA A 434 37.60 14.91 23.74
CA ALA A 434 37.94 14.45 25.09
C ALA A 434 39.46 14.49 25.28
N THR A 435 39.90 15.01 26.43
CA THR A 435 41.30 14.96 26.85
C THR A 435 41.62 13.60 27.50
N ALA A 436 42.90 13.24 27.56
CA ALA A 436 43.32 12.01 28.24
C ALA A 436 42.92 11.96 29.73
N GLU A 437 42.90 13.13 30.41
CA GLU A 437 42.46 13.25 31.80
C GLU A 437 40.97 12.93 31.95
N GLU A 438 40.12 13.45 31.05
CA GLU A 438 38.67 13.19 31.07
C GLU A 438 38.36 11.72 30.79
N VAL A 439 39.11 11.08 29.88
CA VAL A 439 38.98 9.65 29.59
C VAL A 439 39.35 8.81 30.82
N GLU A 440 40.48 9.09 31.47
CA GLU A 440 40.90 8.37 32.69
C GLU A 440 39.90 8.56 33.84
N ALA A 441 39.38 9.78 34.00
CA ALA A 441 38.35 10.09 34.98
C ALA A 441 37.05 9.31 34.71
N ALA A 442 36.64 9.17 33.45
CA ALA A 442 35.48 8.38 33.06
C ALA A 442 35.67 6.89 33.38
N PHE A 443 36.82 6.30 33.05
CA PHE A 443 37.14 4.91 33.39
C PHE A 443 37.16 4.66 34.90
N THR A 444 37.79 5.56 35.66
CA THR A 444 37.86 5.46 37.13
C THR A 444 36.46 5.48 37.75
N ARG A 445 35.58 6.40 37.31
CA ARG A 445 34.20 6.49 37.78
C ARG A 445 33.39 5.26 37.38
N ALA A 446 33.50 4.82 36.13
CA ALA A 446 32.81 3.63 35.64
C ALA A 446 33.20 2.38 36.45
N ALA A 447 34.49 2.18 36.71
CA ALA A 447 34.98 1.06 37.50
C ALA A 447 34.45 1.10 38.95
N ALA A 448 34.35 2.28 39.55
CA ALA A 448 33.81 2.43 40.91
C ALA A 448 32.29 2.16 40.99
N ILE A 449 31.52 2.52 39.95
CA ILE A 449 30.06 2.35 39.89
C ILE A 449 29.67 0.93 39.46
N GLN A 450 30.50 0.27 38.65
CA GLN A 450 30.17 -0.99 37.99
C GLN A 450 29.63 -2.09 38.91
N PRO A 451 30.16 -2.34 40.12
CA PRO A 451 29.60 -3.35 41.01
C PRO A 451 28.15 -3.08 41.41
N GLY A 452 27.81 -1.80 41.69
CA GLY A 452 26.45 -1.39 42.01
C GLY A 452 25.51 -1.50 40.80
N TRP A 453 26.01 -1.15 39.61
CA TRP A 453 25.25 -1.30 38.36
C TRP A 453 24.95 -2.77 38.02
N ASP A 454 25.91 -3.68 38.25
CA ASP A 454 25.67 -5.12 38.07
C ASP A 454 24.65 -5.65 39.07
N ALA A 455 24.72 -5.20 40.33
CA ALA A 455 23.82 -5.60 41.41
C ALA A 455 22.35 -5.14 41.22
N LEU A 456 22.07 -4.18 40.34
CA LEU A 456 20.69 -3.79 39.98
C LEU A 456 19.87 -4.93 39.38
N GLY A 457 20.52 -5.93 38.78
CA GLY A 457 19.85 -7.05 38.12
C GLY A 457 19.19 -6.70 36.78
N GLY A 458 18.56 -7.70 36.17
CA GLY A 458 17.94 -7.57 34.84
C GLY A 458 16.79 -6.58 34.77
N GLU A 459 15.86 -6.63 35.73
CA GLU A 459 14.63 -5.84 35.71
C GLU A 459 14.88 -4.34 35.78
N ALA A 460 15.65 -3.89 36.77
CA ALA A 460 15.89 -2.45 36.96
C ALA A 460 16.67 -1.84 35.77
N ARG A 461 17.61 -2.58 35.19
CA ARG A 461 18.32 -2.14 33.97
C ARG A 461 17.42 -2.13 32.74
N ALA A 462 16.49 -3.09 32.63
CA ALA A 462 15.53 -3.14 31.54
C ALA A 462 14.61 -1.90 31.53
N LEU A 463 14.13 -1.48 32.71
CA LEU A 463 13.30 -0.27 32.83
C LEU A 463 14.02 0.99 32.33
N LEU A 464 15.32 1.14 32.61
CA LEU A 464 16.12 2.28 32.13
C LEU A 464 16.29 2.26 30.61
N LEU A 465 16.44 1.07 30.01
CA LEU A 465 16.51 0.93 28.55
C LEU A 465 15.16 1.27 27.89
N GLU A 466 14.05 0.89 28.51
CA GLU A 466 12.71 1.21 28.01
C GLU A 466 12.39 2.70 28.14
N GLU A 467 12.76 3.34 29.26
CA GLU A 467 12.65 4.79 29.42
C GLU A 467 13.46 5.54 28.36
N ALA A 468 14.69 5.08 28.06
CA ALA A 468 15.48 5.63 26.97
C ALA A 468 14.79 5.44 25.60
N ALA A 469 14.19 4.27 25.35
CA ALA A 469 13.47 4.00 24.10
C ALA A 469 12.28 4.95 23.91
N ASP A 470 11.53 5.19 24.98
CA ASP A 470 10.39 6.11 24.96
C ASP A 470 10.83 7.57 24.78
N LEU A 471 11.97 7.97 25.36
CA LEU A 471 12.59 9.27 25.11
C LEU A 471 13.07 9.43 23.67
N PHE A 472 13.62 8.38 23.06
CA PHE A 472 14.02 8.39 21.65
C PHE A 472 12.83 8.63 20.74
N GLU A 473 11.71 7.93 20.98
CA GLU A 473 10.47 8.16 20.23
C GLU A 473 9.87 9.57 20.51
N ALA A 474 9.96 10.07 21.75
CA ALA A 474 9.46 11.41 22.10
C ALA A 474 10.24 12.55 21.42
N HIS A 475 11.52 12.34 21.10
CA HIS A 475 12.41 13.29 20.43
C HIS A 475 12.67 12.92 18.96
N THR A 476 11.69 12.28 18.31
CA THR A 476 11.80 11.82 16.92
C THR A 476 12.32 12.91 15.99
N ALA A 477 11.74 14.12 16.03
CA ALA A 477 12.11 15.19 15.09
C ALA A 477 13.58 15.63 15.25
N GLU A 478 14.07 15.71 16.49
CA GLU A 478 15.46 16.06 16.81
C GLU A 478 16.44 15.01 16.28
N PHE A 479 16.17 13.73 16.52
CA PHE A 479 17.01 12.63 16.02
C PHE A 479 17.01 12.55 14.50
N LEU A 480 15.84 12.68 13.86
CA LEU A 480 15.75 12.71 12.40
C LEU A 480 16.54 13.89 11.82
N SER A 481 16.39 15.09 12.39
CA SER A 481 17.17 16.27 12.01
C SER A 481 18.67 16.02 12.12
N LEU A 482 19.16 15.43 13.23
CA LEU A 482 20.57 15.10 13.40
C LEU A 482 21.05 14.07 12.37
N CYS A 483 20.35 12.95 12.18
CA CYS A 483 20.71 11.94 11.17
C CYS A 483 20.82 12.54 9.76
N GLN A 484 19.93 13.47 9.40
CA GLN A 484 19.97 14.14 8.10
C GLN A 484 21.10 15.18 8.01
N ARG A 485 21.20 16.06 9.00
CA ARG A 485 22.11 17.22 8.97
C ARG A 485 23.56 16.81 9.26
N GLU A 486 23.81 15.98 10.25
CA GLU A 486 25.16 15.55 10.64
C GLU A 486 25.66 14.37 9.80
N ALA A 487 24.84 13.31 9.65
CA ALA A 487 25.26 12.07 8.98
C ALA A 487 24.87 12.00 7.50
N GLY A 488 24.12 12.99 6.98
CA GLY A 488 23.74 13.05 5.57
C GLY A 488 22.72 11.98 5.14
N LYS A 489 21.95 11.43 6.08
CA LYS A 489 20.95 10.40 5.78
C LYS A 489 19.75 10.97 5.05
N THR A 490 19.10 10.12 4.24
CA THR A 490 17.76 10.46 3.74
C THR A 490 16.76 10.44 4.90
N LEU A 491 15.61 11.11 4.75
CA LEU A 491 14.57 11.09 5.78
C LEU A 491 14.10 9.65 6.08
N MET A 492 14.02 8.79 5.06
CA MET A 492 13.67 7.39 5.25
C MET A 492 14.74 6.65 6.06
N ASP A 493 16.02 6.83 5.74
CA ASP A 493 17.11 6.18 6.46
C ASP A 493 17.21 6.68 7.91
N ALA A 494 16.91 7.96 8.16
CA ALA A 494 16.84 8.53 9.50
C ALA A 494 15.71 7.89 10.33
N VAL A 495 14.52 7.67 9.74
CA VAL A 495 13.42 6.95 10.40
C VAL A 495 13.83 5.52 10.73
N LEU A 496 14.48 4.83 9.79
CA LEU A 496 14.95 3.46 10.01
C LEU A 496 16.02 3.38 11.08
N GLU A 497 16.93 4.35 11.15
CA GLU A 497 17.96 4.41 12.19
C GLU A 497 17.39 4.65 13.58
N LEU A 498 16.50 5.64 13.74
CA LEU A 498 15.83 5.88 15.02
C LEU A 498 15.09 4.63 15.50
N ARG A 499 14.41 3.95 14.57
CA ARG A 499 13.72 2.70 14.88
C ARG A 499 14.67 1.60 15.31
N GLU A 500 15.82 1.46 14.66
CA GLU A 500 16.83 0.48 15.04
C GLU A 500 17.38 0.74 16.45
N ALA A 501 17.67 1.99 16.79
CA ALA A 501 18.12 2.37 18.14
C ALA A 501 17.05 2.02 19.22
N VAL A 502 15.79 2.38 18.97
CA VAL A 502 14.65 2.03 19.84
C VAL A 502 14.46 0.51 19.95
N ASP A 503 14.60 -0.21 18.84
CA ASP A 503 14.49 -1.67 18.81
C ASP A 503 15.63 -2.32 19.60
N PHE A 504 16.87 -1.82 19.52
CA PHE A 504 17.98 -2.31 20.36
C PHE A 504 17.69 -2.12 21.84
N LEU A 505 17.24 -0.94 22.24
CA LEU A 505 16.89 -0.64 23.63
C LEU A 505 15.81 -1.59 24.15
N ARG A 506 14.69 -1.73 23.42
CA ARG A 506 13.57 -2.61 23.81
C ARG A 506 13.93 -4.10 23.73
N TYR A 507 14.75 -4.50 22.76
CA TYR A 507 15.23 -5.88 22.64
C TYR A 507 16.15 -6.26 23.79
N TYR A 508 17.14 -5.42 24.09
CA TYR A 508 18.06 -5.69 25.19
C TYR A 508 17.41 -5.53 26.56
N ALA A 509 16.37 -4.72 26.71
CA ALA A 509 15.53 -4.71 27.90
C ALA A 509 14.85 -6.07 28.12
N ALA A 510 14.23 -6.63 27.08
CA ALA A 510 13.60 -7.95 27.14
C ALA A 510 14.63 -9.05 27.45
N GLU A 511 15.82 -8.99 26.85
CA GLU A 511 16.90 -9.94 27.14
C GLU A 511 17.51 -9.76 28.53
N ALA A 512 17.59 -8.53 29.04
CA ALA A 512 18.02 -8.24 30.40
C ALA A 512 17.08 -8.93 31.40
N ARG A 513 15.76 -8.80 31.22
CA ARG A 513 14.79 -9.52 32.05
C ARG A 513 14.92 -11.02 31.92
N ARG A 514 15.09 -11.54 30.70
CA ARG A 514 15.17 -12.98 30.44
C ARG A 514 16.41 -13.64 31.03
N GLN A 515 17.55 -12.95 30.98
CA GLN A 515 18.86 -13.55 31.27
C GLN A 515 19.45 -13.15 32.63
N PHE A 516 19.01 -12.03 33.23
CA PHE A 516 19.66 -11.44 34.41
C PHE A 516 18.71 -11.18 35.58
N SER A 517 17.44 -11.64 35.54
CA SER A 517 16.50 -11.44 36.66
C SER A 517 16.69 -12.45 37.78
N GLU A 518 16.84 -13.73 37.44
CA GLU A 518 17.00 -14.82 38.40
C GLU A 518 18.01 -15.85 37.90
N PRO A 519 18.77 -16.52 38.80
CA PRO A 519 19.59 -17.66 38.43
C PRO A 519 18.74 -18.79 37.82
N THR A 520 19.28 -19.45 36.79
CA THR A 520 18.67 -20.65 36.23
C THR A 520 19.03 -21.86 37.10
N ILE A 521 18.01 -22.57 37.61
CA ILE A 521 18.18 -23.81 38.35
C ILE A 521 18.63 -24.92 37.39
N LEU A 522 19.68 -25.63 37.77
CA LEU A 522 20.25 -26.76 37.05
C LEU A 522 19.82 -28.07 37.71
N PRO A 523 19.71 -29.18 36.95
CA PRO A 523 19.46 -30.48 37.54
C PRO A 523 20.58 -30.88 38.50
N GLY A 524 20.22 -31.39 39.68
CA GLY A 524 21.16 -31.78 40.73
C GLY A 524 20.64 -32.94 41.57
N PRO A 525 21.51 -33.60 42.36
CA PRO A 525 21.13 -34.66 43.28
C PRO A 525 20.28 -34.11 44.44
N THR A 526 19.52 -34.98 45.11
CA THR A 526 18.75 -34.61 46.30
C THR A 526 19.66 -34.06 47.41
N GLY A 527 19.34 -32.88 47.93
CA GLY A 527 20.12 -32.19 48.97
C GLY A 527 21.14 -31.17 48.43
N GLU A 528 21.20 -30.96 47.11
CA GLU A 528 22.07 -29.98 46.46
C GLU A 528 21.26 -29.08 45.52
N GLU A 529 21.46 -27.76 45.62
CA GLU A 529 20.88 -26.78 44.68
C GLU A 529 21.99 -26.24 43.78
N ASN A 530 21.84 -26.47 42.47
CA ASN A 530 22.78 -25.99 41.47
C ASN A 530 22.11 -24.86 40.68
N THR A 531 22.75 -23.70 40.60
CA THR A 531 22.24 -22.55 39.85
C THR A 531 23.33 -21.94 38.98
N ILE A 532 22.95 -21.41 37.82
CA ILE A 532 23.82 -20.58 36.98
C ILE A 532 23.22 -19.18 36.81
N ALA A 533 24.05 -18.15 37.01
CA ALA A 533 23.67 -16.75 36.82
C ALA A 533 24.69 -16.03 35.94
N LEU A 534 24.23 -14.98 35.25
CA LEU A 534 25.07 -14.12 34.42
C LEU A 534 25.32 -12.79 35.14
N HIS A 535 26.55 -12.30 35.05
CA HIS A 535 27.01 -11.07 35.68
C HIS A 535 27.78 -10.21 34.69
N GLY A 536 27.75 -8.90 34.91
CA GLY A 536 28.52 -7.91 34.15
C GLY A 536 30.02 -8.17 34.27
N ARG A 537 30.74 -8.11 33.14
CA ARG A 537 32.19 -8.37 33.11
C ARG A 537 33.04 -7.24 33.70
N GLY A 538 32.50 -6.03 33.78
CA GLY A 538 33.25 -4.83 34.14
C GLY A 538 32.93 -3.65 33.23
N VAL A 539 33.88 -2.73 33.10
CA VAL A 539 33.78 -1.56 32.23
C VAL A 539 34.00 -1.97 30.77
N PHE A 540 33.11 -1.52 29.87
CA PHE A 540 33.25 -1.68 28.42
C PHE A 540 33.56 -0.34 27.77
N ALA A 541 34.45 -0.35 26.79
CA ALA A 541 34.66 0.78 25.87
C ALA A 541 33.82 0.55 24.61
N THR A 542 32.87 1.45 24.34
CA THR A 542 32.03 1.40 23.14
C THR A 542 32.56 2.41 22.12
N ILE A 543 33.08 1.90 21.00
CA ILE A 543 33.55 2.72 19.87
C ILE A 543 32.63 2.40 18.69
N SER A 544 31.77 3.34 18.32
CA SER A 544 30.76 3.18 17.26
C SER A 544 31.23 3.80 15.93
N PRO A 545 30.73 3.29 14.79
CA PRO A 545 31.01 3.88 13.48
C PRO A 545 30.05 5.04 13.17
N TRP A 546 30.43 5.89 12.22
CA TRP A 546 29.66 7.08 11.83
C TRP A 546 28.45 6.81 10.92
N ASN A 547 28.35 5.62 10.31
CA ASN A 547 27.29 5.33 9.34
C ASN A 547 25.96 4.87 9.98
N PHE A 548 26.00 4.55 11.28
CA PHE A 548 24.85 4.40 12.18
C PHE A 548 25.19 5.14 13.48
N PRO A 549 25.14 6.49 13.48
CA PRO A 549 25.58 7.31 14.61
C PRO A 549 24.69 7.25 15.86
N LEU A 550 23.46 6.72 15.76
CA LEU A 550 22.49 6.67 16.86
C LEU A 550 22.37 5.28 17.47
#